data_AF-A0A381Y712-F1
#
_entry.id   AF-A0A381Y712-F1
#
_cell.length_a   1.000
_cell.length_b   1.000
_cell.length_c   1.000
_cell.angle_alpha   90.00
_cell.angle_beta   90.00
_cell.angle_gamma   90.00
#
_symmetry.space_group_name_H-M   'P 1'
#
loop_
_entity.id
_entity.type
_entity.pdbx_description
1 polymer ?
#
loop_
_entity_poly.entity_id
_entity_poly.type
_entity_poly.pdbx_seq_one_letter_code
_entity_poly.pdbx_strand_id
1 'polypeptide(L)'
;MKNNIKTFLVKKQHDIIDHGAFDPDPMDDYPDFIFPCAHAVAADPDSRGIIFGGSGQGEAMAANRIKGVRAAVYYNGPDEIVRLSRQHNNANILSLGARFMSVEEIYNVIDLWLNESFSGGRHQRRIEKLDKSSNYRS
;
A
#
# COMPACT_ATOMS: atom_id res chain seq x y z
N MET A 1 10.53 -3.44 12.06
CA MET A 1 9.56 -3.94 11.05
C MET A 1 10.04 -3.65 9.62
N LYS A 2 10.22 -2.39 9.21
CA LYS A 2 10.66 -2.01 7.86
C LYS A 2 11.84 -2.82 7.30
N ASN A 3 12.94 -2.89 8.05
CA ASN A 3 14.17 -3.58 7.61
C ASN A 3 13.97 -5.09 7.41
N ASN A 4 13.06 -5.69 8.19
CA ASN A 4 12.68 -7.10 8.05
C ASN A 4 11.92 -7.32 6.72
N ILE A 5 10.94 -6.47 6.43
CA ILE A 5 10.19 -6.49 5.16
C ILE A 5 11.12 -6.25 3.97
N LYS A 6 12.01 -5.25 4.05
CA LYS A 6 13.02 -4.97 3.01
C LYS A 6 13.87 -6.21 2.72
N THR A 7 14.38 -6.85 3.77
CA THR A 7 15.17 -8.07 3.63
C THR A 7 14.37 -9.21 3.00
N PHE A 8 13.11 -9.38 3.41
CA PHE A 8 12.21 -10.38 2.83
C PHE A 8 12.00 -10.15 1.33
N LEU A 9 11.70 -8.92 0.91
CA LEU A 9 11.46 -8.57 -0.49
C LEU A 9 12.72 -8.69 -1.36
N VAL A 10 13.89 -8.32 -0.84
CA VAL A 10 15.17 -8.52 -1.54
C VAL A 10 15.45 -10.02 -1.76
N LYS A 11 15.17 -10.87 -0.77
CA LYS A 11 15.28 -12.33 -0.93
C LYS A 11 14.32 -12.89 -1.99
N LYS A 12 13.18 -12.23 -2.21
CA LYS A 12 12.21 -12.51 -3.26
C LYS A 12 12.55 -11.86 -4.61
N GLN A 13 13.74 -11.26 -4.73
CA GLN A 13 14.25 -10.64 -5.96
C GLN A 13 13.45 -9.43 -6.46
N HIS A 14 12.82 -8.69 -5.54
CA HIS A 14 12.21 -7.39 -5.87
C HIS A 14 13.27 -6.28 -5.79
N ASP A 15 13.18 -5.32 -6.73
CA ASP A 15 13.90 -4.05 -6.65
C ASP A 15 13.17 -3.12 -5.68
N ILE A 16 13.89 -2.61 -4.67
CA ILE A 16 13.29 -1.86 -3.55
C ILE A 16 13.86 -0.46 -3.44
N ILE A 17 12.96 0.53 -3.43
CA ILE A 17 13.24 1.91 -3.04
C ILE A 17 12.69 2.12 -1.63
N ASP A 18 13.56 2.50 -0.71
CA ASP A 18 13.24 2.73 0.69
C ASP A 18 13.07 4.24 0.94
N HIS A 19 11.84 4.68 1.24
CA HIS A 19 11.49 6.08 1.48
C HIS A 19 11.56 6.48 2.96
N GLY A 20 12.10 5.62 3.83
CA GLY A 20 12.19 5.89 5.27
C GLY A 20 10.94 5.45 6.05
N ALA A 21 10.86 5.75 7.35
CA ALA A 21 11.90 6.40 8.18
C ALA A 21 13.19 5.55 8.25
N PHE A 22 14.37 6.17 8.16
CA PHE A 22 15.65 5.44 8.19
C PHE A 22 16.09 5.09 9.61
N ASP A 23 15.79 5.97 10.55
CA ASP A 23 16.04 5.81 11.97
C ASP A 23 14.70 5.88 12.73
N PRO A 24 14.51 5.08 13.80
CA PRO A 24 13.30 5.17 14.61
C PRO A 24 13.28 6.47 15.41
N ASP A 25 12.27 7.32 15.19
CA ASP A 25 12.00 8.49 16.00
C ASP A 25 10.53 8.44 16.46
N PRO A 26 10.24 8.34 17.77
CA PRO A 26 8.87 8.35 18.29
C PRO A 26 8.05 9.60 17.95
N MET A 27 8.72 10.68 17.56
CA MET A 27 8.12 11.95 17.15
C MET A 27 7.99 12.08 15.63
N ASP A 28 8.29 11.02 14.87
CA ASP A 28 8.19 11.05 13.42
C ASP A 28 6.74 11.18 12.93
N ASP A 29 6.59 11.92 11.84
CA ASP A 29 5.31 12.18 11.21
C ASP A 29 5.16 11.29 9.98
N TYR A 30 4.27 10.29 10.05
CA TYR A 30 4.06 9.34 8.96
C TYR A 30 3.91 9.99 7.56
N PRO A 31 3.24 11.15 7.36
CA PRO A 31 3.10 11.75 6.03
C PRO A 31 4.42 11.99 5.30
N ASP A 32 5.51 12.29 6.03
CA ASP A 32 6.82 12.60 5.45
C ASP A 32 7.43 11.39 4.72
N PHE A 33 7.06 10.18 5.12
CA PHE A 33 7.51 8.93 4.48
C PHE A 33 6.48 8.37 3.49
N ILE A 34 5.20 8.62 3.76
CA ILE A 34 4.10 8.13 2.92
C ILE A 34 4.00 8.90 1.60
N PHE A 35 4.13 10.23 1.61
CA PHE A 35 3.99 11.01 0.38
C PHE A 35 5.05 10.67 -0.68
N PRO A 36 6.35 10.52 -0.35
CA PRO A 36 7.34 10.09 -1.33
C PRO A 36 7.01 8.74 -1.98
N CYS A 37 6.62 7.73 -1.19
CA CYS A 37 6.21 6.42 -1.71
C CYS A 37 4.96 6.54 -2.61
N ALA A 38 3.96 7.30 -2.16
CA ALA A 38 2.73 7.53 -2.91
C ALA A 38 2.97 8.24 -4.25
N HIS A 39 3.86 9.24 -4.27
CA HIS A 39 4.26 9.92 -5.50
C HIS A 39 5.03 9.00 -6.46
N ALA A 40 5.96 8.19 -5.96
CA ALA A 40 6.69 7.22 -6.78
C ALA A 40 5.74 6.21 -7.43
N VAL A 41 4.80 5.66 -6.66
CA VAL A 41 3.79 4.71 -7.18
C VAL A 41 2.82 5.36 -8.16
N ALA A 42 2.47 6.63 -7.97
CA ALA A 42 1.64 7.35 -8.92
C ALA A 42 2.37 7.64 -10.24
N ALA A 43 3.69 7.85 -10.18
CA ALA A 43 4.53 8.16 -11.35
C ALA A 43 4.88 6.91 -12.17
N ASP A 44 4.95 5.73 -11.54
CA ASP A 44 5.23 4.45 -12.18
C ASP A 44 4.07 3.45 -11.96
N PRO A 45 3.17 3.29 -12.94
CA PRO A 45 2.02 2.37 -12.85
C PRO A 45 2.38 0.89 -12.64
N ASP A 46 3.60 0.49 -13.00
CA ASP A 46 4.07 -0.89 -12.86
C ASP A 46 4.63 -1.16 -11.46
N SER A 47 4.98 -0.11 -10.72
CA SER A 47 5.45 -0.21 -9.33
C SER A 47 4.33 -0.49 -8.32
N ARG A 48 4.73 -0.90 -7.11
CA ARG A 48 3.82 -1.13 -5.97
C ARG A 48 4.40 -0.52 -4.71
N GLY A 49 3.53 0.00 -3.84
CA GLY A 49 3.92 0.54 -2.54
C GLY A 49 3.49 -0.38 -1.39
N ILE A 50 4.38 -0.54 -0.42
CA ILE A 50 4.04 -1.14 0.87
C ILE A 50 4.35 -0.10 1.94
N ILE A 51 3.33 0.33 2.65
CA ILE A 51 3.42 1.30 3.73
C ILE A 51 2.86 0.69 5.01
N PHE A 52 3.27 1.19 6.16
CA PHE A 52 2.81 0.66 7.44
C PHE A 52 3.01 1.68 8.54
N GLY A 53 2.20 1.54 9.58
CA GLY A 53 2.33 2.28 10.83
C GLY A 53 1.56 1.60 11.92
N GLY A 54 1.12 2.35 12.93
CA GLY A 54 0.41 1.78 14.07
C GLY A 54 -0.82 0.98 13.64
N SER A 55 -1.72 1.63 12.91
CA SER A 55 -2.97 1.03 12.39
C SER A 55 -3.01 0.88 10.87
N GLY A 56 -2.11 1.54 10.13
CA GLY A 56 -2.15 1.60 8.67
C GLY A 56 -3.23 2.56 8.13
N GLN A 57 -4.08 3.10 8.99
CA GLN A 57 -5.20 3.95 8.56
C GLN A 57 -4.73 5.34 8.14
N GLY A 58 -3.94 6.01 8.99
CA GLY A 58 -3.40 7.34 8.69
C GLY A 58 -2.52 7.31 7.44
N GLU A 59 -1.71 6.25 7.32
CA GLU A 59 -0.81 6.03 6.20
C GLU A 59 -1.59 5.88 4.89
N ALA A 60 -2.65 5.06 4.86
CA ALA A 60 -3.49 4.97 3.67
C ALA A 60 -4.26 6.27 3.38
N MET A 61 -4.72 6.98 4.40
CA MET A 61 -5.39 8.28 4.22
C MET A 61 -4.46 9.31 3.59
N ALA A 62 -3.19 9.38 4.01
CA ALA A 62 -2.18 10.23 3.40
C ALA A 62 -1.88 9.80 1.96
N ALA A 63 -1.61 8.51 1.73
CA ALA A 63 -1.31 7.99 0.40
C ALA A 63 -2.42 8.28 -0.61
N ASN A 64 -3.69 8.07 -0.21
CA ASN A 64 -4.87 8.31 -1.05
C ASN A 64 -5.15 9.81 -1.33
N ARG A 65 -4.38 10.76 -0.77
CA ARG A 65 -4.42 12.16 -1.21
C ARG A 65 -3.76 12.35 -2.58
N ILE A 66 -2.85 11.45 -2.96
CA ILE A 66 -2.10 11.53 -4.21
C ILE A 66 -2.95 10.96 -5.35
N LYS A 67 -3.11 11.74 -6.42
CA LYS A 67 -3.87 11.32 -7.60
C LYS A 67 -3.22 10.08 -8.23
N GLY A 68 -4.03 9.08 -8.56
CA GLY A 68 -3.58 7.81 -9.13
C GLY A 68 -3.22 6.76 -8.07
N VAL A 69 -3.19 7.12 -6.78
CA VAL A 69 -2.99 6.16 -5.69
C VAL A 69 -4.32 5.57 -5.24
N ARG A 70 -4.29 4.26 -4.99
CA ARG A 70 -5.34 3.45 -4.39
C ARG A 70 -4.70 2.59 -3.31
N ALA A 71 -4.60 3.15 -2.11
CA ALA A 71 -4.08 2.47 -0.93
C ALA A 71 -5.18 1.72 -0.20
N ALA A 72 -4.99 0.41 0.00
CA ALA A 72 -5.88 -0.44 0.80
C ALA A 72 -5.26 -0.71 2.17
N VAL A 73 -6.06 -0.65 3.23
CA VAL A 73 -5.60 -0.94 4.60
C VAL A 73 -5.88 -2.40 4.93
N TYR A 74 -4.90 -3.06 5.54
CA TYR A 74 -5.05 -4.39 6.12
C TYR A 74 -4.45 -4.47 7.52
N TYR A 75 -5.21 -5.04 8.46
CA TYR A 75 -4.89 -5.11 9.89
C TYR A 75 -5.35 -6.45 10.49
N ASN A 76 -4.97 -7.57 9.87
CA ASN A 76 -5.31 -8.93 10.31
C ASN A 76 -6.79 -9.33 10.14
N GLY A 77 -7.39 -8.94 9.00
CA GLY A 77 -8.72 -9.42 8.59
C GLY A 77 -8.63 -10.73 7.78
N PRO A 78 -9.75 -11.22 7.22
CA PRO A 78 -9.71 -12.36 6.31
C PRO A 78 -8.80 -12.10 5.10
N ASP A 79 -7.99 -13.08 4.69
CA ASP A 79 -7.10 -13.00 3.51
C ASP A 79 -7.82 -12.56 2.22
N GLU A 80 -9.10 -12.91 2.12
CA GLU A 80 -9.98 -12.48 1.03
C GLU A 80 -9.97 -10.95 0.86
N ILE A 81 -9.87 -10.16 1.94
CA ILE A 81 -9.81 -8.71 1.87
C ILE A 81 -8.54 -8.24 1.14
N VAL A 82 -7.41 -8.91 1.36
CA VAL A 82 -6.15 -8.63 0.68
C VAL A 82 -6.28 -8.94 -0.81
N ARG A 83 -6.85 -10.10 -1.16
CA ARG A 83 -7.08 -10.50 -2.56
C ARG A 83 -8.01 -9.52 -3.27
N LEU A 84 -9.15 -9.24 -2.67
CA LEU A 84 -10.15 -8.33 -3.22
C LEU A 84 -9.59 -6.91 -3.42
N SER A 85 -8.68 -6.45 -2.56
CA SER A 85 -8.02 -5.15 -2.78
C SER A 85 -7.27 -5.07 -4.12
N ARG A 86 -6.65 -6.17 -4.56
CA ARG A 86 -5.99 -6.27 -5.88
C ARG A 86 -7.01 -6.54 -6.97
N GLN A 87 -7.79 -7.60 -6.84
CA GLN A 87 -8.74 -8.08 -7.84
C GLN A 87 -9.80 -7.02 -8.21
N HIS A 88 -10.37 -6.34 -7.22
CA HIS A 88 -11.50 -5.44 -7.41
C HIS A 88 -11.14 -3.96 -7.45
N ASN A 89 -10.06 -3.55 -6.78
CA ASN A 89 -9.71 -2.14 -6.64
C ASN A 89 -8.40 -1.78 -7.35
N ASN A 90 -7.68 -2.77 -7.89
CA ASN A 90 -6.33 -2.60 -8.41
C ASN A 90 -5.48 -1.74 -7.46
N ALA A 91 -5.55 -2.03 -6.15
CA ALA A 91 -4.82 -1.28 -5.15
C ALA A 91 -3.33 -1.33 -5.51
N ASN A 92 -2.70 -0.17 -5.67
CA ASN A 92 -1.28 -0.07 -5.99
C ASN A 92 -0.43 0.22 -4.75
N ILE A 93 -1.06 0.46 -3.60
CA ILE A 93 -0.42 0.53 -2.30
C ILE A 93 -1.14 -0.36 -1.29
N LEU A 94 -0.38 -1.12 -0.52
CA LEU A 94 -0.86 -1.87 0.64
C LEU A 94 -0.39 -1.18 1.93
N SER A 95 -1.33 -0.76 2.76
CA SER A 95 -1.07 -0.16 4.06
C SER A 95 -1.32 -1.15 5.19
N LEU A 96 -0.30 -1.45 5.98
CA LEU A 96 -0.36 -2.48 7.02
C LEU A 96 -0.42 -1.88 8.42
N GLY A 97 -1.38 -2.36 9.22
CA GLY A 97 -1.44 -2.09 10.65
C GLY A 97 -0.44 -2.93 11.43
N ALA A 98 0.79 -2.43 11.59
CA ALA A 98 1.91 -3.19 12.14
C ALA A 98 1.72 -3.58 13.62
N ARG A 99 0.81 -2.94 14.36
CA ARG A 99 0.48 -3.33 15.76
C ARG A 99 -0.45 -4.55 15.85
N PHE A 100 -1.05 -4.98 14.74
CA PHE A 100 -2.10 -6.01 14.73
C PHE A 100 -1.64 -7.35 14.14
N MET A 101 -0.38 -7.44 13.70
CA MET A 101 0.16 -8.60 13.02
C MET A 101 1.61 -8.84 13.45
N SER A 102 1.99 -10.10 13.54
CA SER A 102 3.36 -10.56 13.57
C SER A 102 4.07 -10.26 12.24
N VAL A 103 5.41 -10.32 12.26
CA VAL A 103 6.21 -10.14 11.04
C VAL A 103 5.95 -11.24 10.01
N GLU A 104 5.66 -12.46 10.45
CA GLU A 104 5.38 -13.61 9.58
C GLU A 104 4.04 -13.47 8.87
N GLU A 105 2.99 -13.03 9.59
CA GLU A 105 1.69 -12.69 8.99
C GLU A 105 1.84 -11.58 7.95
N ILE A 106 2.64 -10.54 8.25
CA ILE A 106 2.93 -9.45 7.31
C ILE A 106 3.61 -9.98 6.03
N TYR A 107 4.58 -10.89 6.14
CA TYR A 107 5.22 -11.48 4.96
C TYR A 107 4.23 -12.24 4.09
N ASN A 108 3.37 -13.06 4.70
CA ASN A 108 2.36 -13.83 3.99
C ASN A 108 1.37 -12.92 3.26
N VAL A 109 0.93 -11.84 3.92
CA VAL A 109 0.02 -10.85 3.35
C VAL A 109 0.66 -10.08 2.19
N ILE A 110 1.93 -9.68 2.33
CA ILE A 110 2.67 -9.01 1.26
C ILE A 110 2.82 -9.94 0.05
N ASP A 111 3.24 -11.18 0.26
CA ASP A 111 3.42 -12.16 -0.82
C ASP A 111 2.08 -12.44 -1.53
N LEU A 112 1.02 -12.65 -0.75
CA LEU A 112 -0.33 -12.81 -1.26
C LEU A 112 -0.75 -11.63 -2.15
N TRP A 113 -0.56 -10.40 -1.67
CA TRP A 113 -0.98 -9.19 -2.35
C TRP A 113 -0.17 -8.91 -3.62
N LEU A 114 1.14 -9.14 -3.60
CA LEU A 114 2.02 -8.93 -4.75
C LEU A 114 1.73 -9.93 -5.88
N ASN A 115 1.36 -11.17 -5.55
CA ASN A 115 1.05 -12.20 -6.54
C ASN A 115 -0.39 -12.12 -7.08
N GLU A 116 -1.25 -11.29 -6.49
CA GLU A 116 -2.65 -11.21 -6.89
C GLU A 116 -2.85 -10.23 -8.08
N SER A 117 -3.51 -10.75 -9.12
CA SER A 117 -3.76 -10.03 -10.37
C SER A 117 -5.05 -9.22 -10.32
N PHE A 118 -5.07 -8.10 -11.03
CA PHE A 118 -6.28 -7.29 -11.18
C PHE A 118 -7.27 -7.97 -12.14
N SER A 119 -8.55 -8.05 -11.76
CA SER A 119 -9.56 -8.76 -12.55
C SER A 119 -10.16 -7.96 -13.71
N GLY A 120 -9.96 -6.63 -13.76
CA GLY A 120 -10.47 -5.81 -14.86
C GLY A 120 -12.02 -5.75 -14.94
N GLY A 121 -12.54 -5.67 -16.17
CA GLY A 121 -13.99 -5.66 -16.44
C GLY A 121 -14.73 -4.53 -15.71
N ARG A 122 -15.79 -4.87 -14.96
CA ARG A 122 -16.59 -3.88 -14.21
C ARG A 122 -15.78 -3.06 -13.19
N HIS A 123 -14.65 -3.61 -12.73
CA HIS A 123 -13.79 -2.99 -11.73
C HIS A 123 -12.97 -1.84 -12.32
N GLN A 124 -12.51 -1.99 -13.57
CA GLN A 124 -11.80 -0.95 -14.30
C GLN A 124 -12.66 0.31 -14.45
N ARG A 125 -13.93 0.14 -14.86
CA ARG A 125 -14.91 1.24 -14.93
C ARG A 125 -15.11 1.97 -13.59
N ARG A 126 -15.02 1.26 -12.45
CA ARG A 126 -15.15 1.87 -11.12
C ARG A 126 -13.92 2.68 -10.75
N ILE A 127 -12.72 2.19 -11.07
CA ILE A 127 -11.46 2.90 -10.88
C ILE A 127 -11.45 4.19 -11.70
N GLU A 128 -11.84 4.14 -12.97
CA GLU A 128 -11.91 5.34 -13.82
C GLU A 128 -12.86 6.41 -13.27
N LYS A 129 -13.92 6.01 -12.56
CA LYS A 129 -14.81 6.96 -11.86
C LYS A 129 -14.12 7.59 -10.64
N LEU A 130 -13.33 6.83 -9.89
CA LEU A 130 -12.54 7.35 -8.77
C LEU A 130 -11.50 8.37 -9.27
N ASP A 131 -10.80 8.07 -10.36
CA ASP A 131 -9.75 8.93 -10.89
C ASP A 131 -10.29 10.24 -11.50
N LYS A 132 -11.56 10.23 -11.94
CA LYS A 132 -12.30 11.41 -12.43
C LYS A 132 -13.07 12.16 -11.33
N SER A 133 -12.93 11.76 -10.07
CA SER A 133 -13.69 12.34 -8.94
C SER A 133 -13.35 13.80 -8.62
N SER A 134 -12.35 14.40 -9.27
CA SER A 134 -12.05 15.84 -9.17
C SER A 134 -13.28 16.72 -9.44
N ASN A 135 -14.27 16.22 -10.18
CA ASN A 135 -15.53 16.92 -10.46
C ASN A 135 -16.47 17.05 -9.24
N TYR A 136 -16.16 16.40 -8.12
CA TYR A 136 -16.94 16.43 -6.87
C TYR A 136 -16.23 17.18 -5.73
N ARG A 137 -15.07 17.79 -5.98
CA ARG A 137 -14.41 18.68 -5.01
C ARG A 137 -14.92 20.10 -5.25
N SER A 138 -15.84 20.54 -4.40
CA SER A 138 -16.29 21.93 -4.28
C SER A 138 -15.22 22.82 -3.66
#